data_AF-A0A967WMG3-F1
#
_entry.id   AF-A0A967WMG3-F1
#
_cell.length_a   1.000
_cell.length_b   1.000
_cell.length_c   1.000
_cell.angle_alpha   90.00
_cell.angle_beta   90.00
_cell.angle_gamma   90.00
#
_symmetry.space_group_name_H-M   'P 1'
#
loop_
_entity.id
_entity.type
_entity.pdbx_description
1 polymer ?
#
loop_
_entity_poly.entity_id
_entity_poly.type
_entity_poly.pdbx_seq_one_letter_code
_entity_poly.pdbx_strand_id
1 'polypeptide(L)'
;GWDQKAVPLKRVVFHEITKQAVEEAFEHPRDIDMRLVNAQQARRILDRLVGYQISPLLWRRVQRGLSAGRVQSVCLRMVVDREAEIKAFEPVESWTLDVQLHKDSDPVDKPHIFTATLHSVKGKKGRISIAKEEEARSYQDELKEASYSVGEVRKRNVRQRPTAPFTTSTLQQEAGRKLRFTAQRTMVVAQQLYEGLAVGTEGSVGLITYMRTDSVQVAQTAVEEARQYIQQKYGKEYLPEKSRMYKTRSKSAQEAHEAIRPTSIRRDPDSLKPYLNNDQFRLYSLIWARMLASQMADAQSEATTVDIDASCAQSQQTYNFRATGSVLVFPGFRTLYLESRDDAEDDDAKKSLPPLQVG
;
A
#
# COMPACT_ATOMS: atom_id res chain seq x y z
N GLY A 1 -12.41 25.54 -38.24
CA GLY A 1 -12.74 24.53 -37.22
C GLY A 1 -13.59 25.15 -36.14
N TRP A 2 -13.54 24.64 -34.90
CA TRP A 2 -14.13 25.27 -33.71
C TRP A 2 -13.72 26.75 -33.47
N ASP A 3 -12.56 27.15 -33.99
CA ASP A 3 -11.98 28.49 -34.03
C ASP A 3 -12.69 29.47 -35.00
N GLN A 4 -13.56 28.96 -35.87
CA GLN A 4 -14.30 29.74 -36.87
C GLN A 4 -15.80 29.84 -36.55
N LYS A 5 -16.22 29.43 -35.34
CA LYS A 5 -17.63 29.56 -34.93
C LYS A 5 -17.96 31.00 -34.58
N ALA A 6 -19.14 31.45 -35.00
CA ALA A 6 -19.65 32.81 -34.74
C ALA A 6 -19.82 33.12 -33.24
N VAL A 7 -19.99 32.08 -32.40
CA VAL A 7 -20.05 32.21 -30.94
C VAL A 7 -18.76 31.63 -30.34
N PRO A 8 -18.00 32.41 -29.54
CA PRO A 8 -16.80 31.92 -28.87
C PRO A 8 -17.11 30.71 -27.98
N LEU A 9 -16.43 29.60 -28.22
CA LEU A 9 -16.57 28.39 -27.41
C LEU A 9 -15.75 28.51 -26.13
N LYS A 10 -16.32 28.05 -25.02
CA LYS A 10 -15.69 28.02 -23.70
C LYS A 10 -15.62 26.59 -23.18
N ARG A 11 -14.56 26.27 -22.43
CA ARG A 11 -14.30 24.92 -21.90
C ARG A 11 -14.45 24.92 -20.38
N VAL A 12 -15.48 24.23 -19.90
CA VAL A 12 -15.66 23.93 -18.47
C VAL A 12 -14.78 22.75 -18.04
N VAL A 13 -14.25 22.82 -16.82
CA VAL A 13 -13.45 21.77 -16.19
C VAL A 13 -13.81 21.69 -14.72
N PHE A 14 -14.07 20.48 -14.25
CA PHE A 14 -14.31 20.16 -12.85
C PHE A 14 -13.68 18.79 -12.55
N HIS A 15 -13.39 18.54 -11.28
CA HIS A 15 -12.72 17.33 -10.80
C HIS A 15 -13.60 16.48 -9.89
N GLU A 16 -14.83 16.92 -9.66
CA GLU A 16 -15.91 16.19 -9.00
C GLU A 16 -17.25 16.71 -9.56
N ILE A 17 -18.27 15.87 -9.52
CA ILE A 17 -19.62 16.23 -9.99
C ILE A 17 -20.48 16.56 -8.76
N THR A 18 -20.24 17.74 -8.20
CA THR A 18 -21.02 18.34 -7.12
C THR A 18 -21.68 19.62 -7.61
N LYS A 19 -22.80 20.04 -7.01
CA LYS A 19 -23.49 21.28 -7.39
C LYS A 19 -22.52 22.47 -7.41
N GLN A 20 -21.76 22.63 -6.34
CA GLN A 20 -20.78 23.71 -6.18
C GLN A 20 -19.68 23.67 -7.24
N ALA A 21 -19.05 22.51 -7.47
CA ALA A 21 -17.97 22.38 -8.45
C ALA A 21 -18.45 22.62 -9.89
N VAL A 22 -19.69 22.23 -10.20
CA VAL A 22 -20.30 22.51 -11.51
C VAL A 22 -20.60 24.00 -11.66
N GLU A 23 -21.25 24.64 -10.68
CA GLU A 23 -21.54 26.08 -10.71
C GLU A 23 -20.24 26.89 -10.88
N GLU A 24 -19.22 26.62 -10.08
CA GLU A 24 -17.91 27.28 -10.15
C GLU A 24 -17.23 27.10 -11.53
N ALA A 25 -17.31 25.90 -12.10
CA ALA A 25 -16.72 25.60 -13.41
C ALA A 25 -17.41 26.33 -14.58
N PHE A 26 -18.70 26.62 -14.45
CA PHE A 26 -19.47 27.39 -15.43
C PHE A 26 -19.30 28.90 -15.25
N GLU A 27 -19.05 29.38 -14.02
CA GLU A 27 -18.69 30.77 -13.74
C GLU A 27 -17.28 31.11 -14.22
N HIS A 28 -16.34 30.16 -14.15
CA HIS A 28 -14.93 30.36 -14.52
C HIS A 28 -14.47 29.45 -15.66
N PRO A 29 -15.08 29.53 -16.86
CA PRO A 29 -14.68 28.67 -17.96
C PRO A 29 -13.31 29.09 -18.51
N ARG A 30 -12.51 28.10 -18.93
CA ARG A 30 -11.22 28.35 -19.57
C ARG A 30 -11.31 28.27 -21.08
N ASP A 31 -10.26 28.75 -21.74
CA ASP A 31 -10.07 28.47 -23.16
C ASP A 31 -9.56 27.04 -23.38
N ILE A 32 -9.71 26.56 -24.61
CA ILE A 32 -9.19 25.26 -25.00
C ILE A 32 -7.65 25.33 -25.03
N ASP A 33 -6.99 24.51 -24.21
CA ASP A 33 -5.54 24.40 -24.26
C ASP A 33 -5.11 23.53 -25.44
N MET A 34 -4.70 24.17 -26.54
CA MET A 34 -4.22 23.50 -27.75
C MET A 34 -2.95 22.67 -27.53
N ARG A 35 -2.17 22.94 -26.48
CA ARG A 35 -0.99 22.11 -26.15
C ARG A 35 -1.44 20.73 -25.68
N LEU A 36 -2.53 20.65 -24.91
CA LEU A 36 -3.12 19.36 -24.50
C LEU A 36 -3.67 18.58 -25.69
N VAL A 37 -4.37 19.28 -26.60
CA VAL A 37 -4.91 18.69 -27.82
C VAL A 37 -3.78 18.12 -28.68
N ASN A 38 -2.75 18.92 -28.94
CA ASN A 38 -1.61 18.52 -29.77
C ASN A 38 -0.81 17.39 -29.12
N ALA A 39 -0.64 17.38 -27.80
CA ALA A 39 0.00 16.27 -27.09
C ALA A 39 -0.79 14.96 -27.26
N GLN A 40 -2.11 15.01 -27.16
CA GLN A 40 -2.98 13.84 -27.37
C GLN A 40 -2.90 13.34 -28.82
N GLN A 41 -2.92 14.25 -29.80
CA GLN A 41 -2.80 13.91 -31.22
C GLN A 41 -1.44 13.32 -31.56
N ALA A 42 -0.35 13.92 -31.07
CA ALA A 42 1.00 13.41 -31.26
C ALA A 42 1.14 11.97 -30.74
N ARG A 43 0.61 11.68 -29.54
CA ARG A 43 0.57 10.31 -28.99
C ARG A 43 -0.22 9.36 -29.91
N ARG A 44 -1.40 9.77 -30.38
CA ARG A 44 -2.24 8.96 -31.26
C ARG A 44 -1.53 8.64 -32.58
N ILE A 45 -0.83 9.61 -33.17
CA ILE A 45 -0.05 9.42 -34.40
C ILE A 45 1.12 8.48 -34.14
N LEU A 46 1.87 8.69 -33.05
CA LEU A 46 3.01 7.83 -32.69
C LEU A 46 2.59 6.37 -32.51
N ASP A 47 1.55 6.12 -31.72
CA ASP A 47 1.06 4.76 -31.47
C ASP A 47 0.54 4.11 -32.77
N ARG A 48 -0.06 4.91 -33.67
CA ARG A 48 -0.46 4.47 -35.02
C ARG A 48 0.73 4.09 -35.90
N LEU A 49 1.79 4.90 -35.93
CA LEU A 49 3.00 4.63 -36.72
C LEU A 49 3.66 3.32 -36.30
N VAL A 50 3.83 3.11 -35.00
CA VAL A 50 4.40 1.86 -34.44
C VAL A 50 3.54 0.66 -34.84
N GLY A 51 2.22 0.76 -34.67
CA GLY A 51 1.30 -0.32 -35.03
C GLY A 51 1.38 -0.70 -36.51
N TYR A 52 1.33 0.27 -37.42
CA TYR A 52 1.35 0.01 -38.87
C TYR A 52 2.70 -0.46 -39.40
N GLN A 53 3.82 0.03 -38.85
CA GLN A 53 5.15 -0.33 -39.35
C GLN A 53 5.65 -1.66 -38.79
N ILE A 54 5.38 -1.97 -37.51
CA ILE A 54 5.96 -3.14 -36.85
C ILE A 54 5.06 -4.38 -36.97
N SER A 55 3.73 -4.25 -36.94
CA SER A 55 2.85 -5.43 -37.00
C SER A 55 3.05 -6.31 -38.26
N PRO A 56 3.25 -5.76 -39.48
CA PRO A 56 3.54 -6.57 -40.67
C PRO A 56 4.87 -7.34 -40.59
N LEU A 57 5.83 -6.86 -39.79
CA LEU A 57 7.07 -7.59 -39.53
C LEU A 57 6.82 -8.77 -38.60
N LEU A 58 6.03 -8.58 -37.53
CA LEU A 58 5.64 -9.64 -36.61
C LEU A 58 4.85 -10.75 -37.33
N TRP A 59 3.98 -10.40 -38.27
CA TRP A 59 3.24 -11.39 -39.06
C TRP A 59 4.12 -12.27 -39.93
N ARG A 60 5.22 -11.71 -40.46
CA ARG A 60 6.17 -12.44 -41.31
C ARG A 60 7.15 -13.30 -40.50
N ARG A 61 7.48 -12.90 -39.27
CA ARG A 61 8.56 -13.50 -38.48
C ARG A 61 8.09 -14.33 -37.29
N VAL A 62 6.87 -14.12 -36.79
CA VAL A 62 6.34 -14.76 -35.59
C VAL A 62 5.01 -15.46 -35.90
N GLN A 63 3.92 -14.69 -36.02
CA GLN A 63 2.58 -15.24 -36.28
C GLN A 63 1.66 -14.16 -36.86
N ARG A 64 0.84 -14.53 -37.85
CA ARG A 64 -0.21 -13.65 -38.39
C ARG A 64 -1.23 -13.29 -37.31
N GLY A 65 -1.69 -12.04 -37.30
CA GLY A 65 -2.69 -11.55 -36.35
C GLY A 65 -2.12 -10.89 -35.08
N LEU A 66 -0.80 -10.92 -34.87
CA LEU A 66 -0.16 -10.22 -33.76
C LEU A 66 -0.18 -8.70 -33.95
N SER A 67 -0.30 -7.94 -32.86
CA SER A 67 -0.22 -6.48 -32.88
C SER A 67 1.05 -6.00 -32.18
N ALA A 68 1.71 -5.01 -32.79
CA ALA A 68 2.81 -4.29 -32.15
C ALA A 68 2.26 -3.08 -31.40
N GLY A 69 2.63 -2.94 -30.13
CA GLY A 69 2.22 -1.82 -29.31
C GLY A 69 3.41 -1.23 -28.57
N ARG A 70 3.70 0.05 -28.79
CA ARG A 70 4.87 0.73 -28.23
C ARG A 70 5.02 0.55 -26.71
N VAL A 71 3.92 0.69 -25.97
CA VAL A 71 3.90 0.51 -24.51
C VAL A 71 3.65 -0.95 -24.12
N GLN A 72 2.75 -1.63 -24.82
CA GLN A 72 2.39 -3.02 -24.53
C GLN A 72 3.58 -3.98 -24.64
N SER A 73 4.44 -3.80 -25.65
CA SER A 73 5.64 -4.63 -25.83
C SER A 73 6.66 -4.43 -24.71
N VAL A 74 6.78 -3.23 -24.15
CA VAL A 74 7.64 -2.97 -22.98
C VAL A 74 7.06 -3.64 -21.73
N CYS A 75 5.76 -3.54 -21.50
CA CYS A 75 5.10 -4.24 -20.40
C CYS A 75 5.25 -5.77 -20.51
N LEU A 76 5.08 -6.33 -21.71
CA LEU A 76 5.29 -7.76 -21.96
C LEU A 76 6.75 -8.13 -21.68
N ARG A 77 7.70 -7.31 -22.11
CA ARG A 77 9.12 -7.53 -21.83
C ARG A 77 9.41 -7.60 -20.34
N MET A 78 8.83 -6.74 -19.50
CA MET A 78 9.02 -6.80 -18.05
C MET A 78 8.59 -8.17 -17.46
N VAL A 79 7.51 -8.76 -17.98
CA VAL A 79 7.04 -10.09 -17.57
C VAL A 79 7.98 -11.18 -18.06
N VAL A 80 8.43 -11.10 -19.32
CA VAL A 80 9.37 -12.06 -19.91
C VAL A 80 10.73 -12.03 -19.21
N ASP A 81 11.23 -10.83 -18.90
CA ASP A 81 12.51 -10.65 -18.19
C ASP A 81 12.41 -11.25 -16.77
N ARG A 82 11.30 -11.05 -16.05
CA ARG A 82 11.05 -11.71 -14.75
C ARG A 82 10.97 -13.24 -14.87
N GLU A 83 10.30 -13.74 -15.90
CA GLU A 83 10.22 -15.20 -16.14
C GLU A 83 11.61 -15.79 -16.45
N ALA A 84 12.46 -15.05 -17.16
CA ALA A 84 13.83 -15.45 -17.42
C ALA A 84 14.67 -15.45 -16.13
N GLU A 85 14.50 -14.46 -15.25
CA GLU A 85 15.10 -14.42 -13.90
C GLU A 85 14.69 -15.66 -13.08
N ILE A 86 13.40 -16.02 -13.07
CA ILE A 86 12.88 -17.19 -12.35
C ILE A 86 13.47 -18.49 -12.90
N LYS A 87 13.58 -18.62 -14.23
CA LYS A 87 14.18 -19.81 -14.87
C LYS A 87 15.68 -19.94 -14.66
N ALA A 88 16.38 -18.81 -14.56
CA ALA A 88 17.81 -18.76 -14.29
C ALA A 88 18.13 -18.82 -12.79
N PHE A 89 17.12 -18.81 -11.92
CA PHE A 89 17.31 -18.88 -10.48
C PHE A 89 17.78 -20.28 -10.09
N GLU A 90 18.98 -20.36 -9.51
CA GLU A 90 19.54 -21.58 -8.91
C GLU A 90 19.29 -21.52 -7.39
N PRO A 91 18.36 -22.32 -6.85
CA PRO A 91 18.09 -22.34 -5.41
C PRO A 91 19.32 -22.78 -4.64
N VAL A 92 19.68 -22.01 -3.61
CA VAL A 92 20.76 -22.36 -2.68
C VAL A 92 20.13 -22.81 -1.37
N GLU A 93 20.54 -23.99 -0.90
CA GLU A 93 20.11 -24.53 0.38
C GLU A 93 20.62 -23.65 1.53
N SER A 94 19.75 -23.38 2.49
CA SER A 94 20.11 -22.69 3.73
C SER A 94 19.24 -23.16 4.87
N TRP A 95 19.82 -23.23 6.07
CA TRP A 95 19.15 -23.69 7.28
C TRP A 95 19.09 -22.56 8.31
N THR A 96 17.98 -22.53 9.04
CA THR A 96 17.80 -21.70 10.23
C THR A 96 17.60 -22.60 11.43
N LEU A 97 18.13 -22.20 12.58
CA LEU A 97 17.92 -22.91 13.84
C LEU A 97 17.09 -22.05 14.77
N ASP A 98 15.91 -22.57 15.11
CA ASP A 98 14.99 -21.96 16.05
C ASP A 98 15.01 -22.73 17.37
N VAL A 99 14.94 -21.99 18.48
CA VAL A 99 14.78 -22.55 19.82
C VAL A 99 13.46 -22.05 20.42
N GLN A 100 12.73 -22.93 21.08
CA GLN A 100 11.56 -22.59 21.87
C GLN A 100 11.99 -22.44 23.34
N LEU A 101 11.66 -21.30 23.92
CA LEU A 101 12.08 -20.92 25.28
C LEU A 101 10.85 -20.49 26.07
N HIS A 102 10.90 -20.69 27.39
CA HIS A 102 9.98 -20.08 28.35
C HIS A 102 10.80 -19.60 29.56
N LYS A 103 10.21 -18.80 30.44
CA LYS A 103 10.90 -18.41 31.66
C LYS A 103 10.85 -19.55 32.68
N ASP A 104 11.90 -19.70 33.48
CA ASP A 104 11.89 -20.62 34.63
C ASP A 104 10.79 -20.26 35.65
N SER A 105 10.41 -18.98 35.71
CA SER A 105 9.31 -18.49 36.55
C SER A 105 7.91 -18.79 36.00
N ASP A 106 7.78 -19.31 34.78
CA ASP A 106 6.47 -19.58 34.20
C ASP A 106 5.79 -20.79 34.88
N PRO A 107 4.44 -20.82 34.97
CA PRO A 107 3.73 -21.98 35.52
C PRO A 107 4.03 -23.24 34.72
N VAL A 108 4.37 -24.33 35.40
CA VAL A 108 4.72 -25.62 34.79
C VAL A 108 3.62 -26.12 33.85
N ASP A 109 2.35 -25.95 34.24
CA ASP A 109 1.20 -26.41 33.46
C ASP A 109 0.85 -25.50 32.27
N LYS A 110 1.45 -24.30 32.19
CA LYS A 110 1.16 -23.31 31.13
C LYS A 110 2.34 -22.36 30.90
N PRO A 111 3.47 -22.85 30.34
CA PRO A 111 4.62 -22.01 30.04
C PRO A 111 4.30 -21.00 28.93
N HIS A 112 4.85 -19.78 29.04
CA HIS A 112 4.73 -18.77 28.00
C HIS A 112 5.84 -18.97 26.96
N ILE A 113 5.64 -19.95 26.09
CA ILE A 113 6.63 -20.33 25.07
C ILE A 113 6.76 -19.23 24.00
N PHE A 114 7.99 -18.87 23.69
CA PHE A 114 8.35 -18.00 22.58
C PHE A 114 9.53 -18.58 21.79
N THR A 115 9.65 -18.20 20.52
CA THR A 115 10.71 -18.69 19.63
C THR A 115 11.80 -17.64 19.46
N ALA A 116 13.06 -18.08 19.45
CA ALA A 116 14.21 -17.28 19.08
C ALA A 116 15.03 -18.00 17.99
N THR A 117 15.63 -17.26 17.06
CA THR A 117 16.41 -17.82 15.95
C THR A 117 17.90 -17.57 16.16
N LEU A 118 18.74 -18.56 15.88
CA LEU A 118 20.19 -18.45 15.95
C LEU A 118 20.67 -17.33 15.04
N HIS A 119 21.38 -16.36 15.63
CA HIS A 119 21.75 -15.14 14.94
C HIS A 119 23.26 -15.03 14.71
N SER A 120 24.08 -15.22 15.76
CA SER A 120 25.53 -15.00 15.70
C SER A 120 26.26 -15.74 16.81
N VAL A 121 27.60 -15.73 16.77
CA VAL A 121 28.45 -16.17 17.90
C VAL A 121 29.03 -14.95 18.58
N LYS A 122 29.01 -14.91 19.92
CA LYS A 122 29.59 -13.82 20.70
C LYS A 122 31.08 -13.66 20.40
N GLY A 123 31.51 -12.43 20.12
CA GLY A 123 32.90 -12.12 19.75
C GLY A 123 33.26 -12.37 18.27
N LYS A 124 32.41 -13.04 17.48
CA LYS A 124 32.59 -13.16 16.02
C LYS A 124 31.79 -12.08 15.30
N LYS A 125 32.34 -11.54 14.22
CA LYS A 125 31.63 -10.56 13.36
C LYS A 125 30.73 -11.29 12.37
N GLY A 126 29.48 -10.86 12.26
CA GLY A 126 28.54 -11.35 11.24
C GLY A 126 27.47 -12.31 11.78
N ARG A 127 26.48 -12.58 10.94
CA ARG A 127 25.43 -13.57 11.21
C ARG A 127 25.94 -14.96 10.86
N ILE A 128 25.47 -15.98 11.58
CA ILE A 128 25.69 -17.37 11.19
C ILE A 128 24.89 -17.64 9.90
N SER A 129 25.55 -18.28 8.94
CA SER A 129 24.93 -18.86 7.76
C SER A 129 25.16 -20.35 7.82
N ILE A 130 24.11 -21.15 7.66
CA ILE A 130 24.17 -22.61 7.73
C ILE A 130 23.79 -23.12 6.34
N ALA A 131 24.76 -23.66 5.61
CA ALA A 131 24.55 -24.03 4.20
C ALA A 131 24.04 -25.46 4.02
N LYS A 132 24.20 -26.31 5.04
CA LYS A 132 23.93 -27.75 4.97
C LYS A 132 23.25 -28.28 6.22
N GLU A 133 22.51 -29.36 6.07
CA GLU A 133 21.83 -30.03 7.17
C GLU A 133 22.81 -30.52 8.25
N GLU A 134 23.97 -31.06 7.88
CA GLU A 134 24.93 -31.58 8.85
C GLU A 134 25.48 -30.50 9.78
N GLU A 135 25.71 -29.29 9.24
CA GLU A 135 26.12 -28.12 10.03
C GLU A 135 25.00 -27.71 10.99
N ALA A 136 23.74 -27.71 10.54
CA ALA A 136 22.59 -27.41 11.40
C ALA A 136 22.47 -28.43 12.55
N ARG A 137 22.63 -29.72 12.26
CA ARG A 137 22.59 -30.79 13.26
C ARG A 137 23.75 -30.68 14.27
N SER A 138 24.95 -30.31 13.81
CA SER A 138 26.09 -30.08 14.70
C SER A 138 25.81 -28.95 15.70
N TYR A 139 25.25 -27.82 15.24
CA TYR A 139 24.85 -26.74 16.16
C TYR A 139 23.74 -27.21 17.10
N GLN A 140 22.73 -27.94 16.60
CA GLN A 140 21.64 -28.47 17.42
C GLN A 140 22.17 -29.35 18.55
N ASP A 141 23.08 -30.28 18.25
CA ASP A 141 23.65 -31.20 19.24
C ASP A 141 24.46 -30.46 20.30
N GLU A 142 25.24 -29.46 19.91
CA GLU A 142 25.97 -28.60 20.84
C GLU A 142 25.04 -27.77 21.74
N LEU A 143 23.93 -27.26 21.17
CA LEU A 143 22.99 -26.37 21.85
C LEU A 143 22.02 -27.10 22.79
N LYS A 144 21.83 -28.43 22.65
CA LYS A 144 20.97 -29.22 23.55
C LYS A 144 21.38 -29.11 25.02
N GLU A 145 22.67 -28.99 25.30
CA GLU A 145 23.22 -28.87 26.65
C GLU A 145 23.56 -27.41 27.03
N ALA A 146 23.19 -26.44 26.19
CA ALA A 146 23.51 -25.05 26.44
C ALA A 146 22.63 -24.46 27.56
N SER A 147 23.21 -23.55 28.33
CA SER A 147 22.46 -22.72 29.28
C SER A 147 22.04 -21.42 28.59
N TYR A 148 20.74 -21.12 28.65
CA TYR A 148 20.15 -19.94 28.01
C TYR A 148 19.90 -18.84 29.06
N SER A 149 20.27 -17.60 28.73
CA SER A 149 20.02 -16.43 29.57
C SER A 149 19.74 -15.20 28.71
N VAL A 150 19.00 -14.24 29.24
CA VAL A 150 18.71 -13.02 28.50
C VAL A 150 19.93 -12.10 28.56
N GLY A 151 20.62 -11.95 27.43
CA GLY A 151 21.80 -11.09 27.33
C GLY A 151 21.43 -9.62 27.21
N GLU A 152 20.45 -9.29 26.36
CA GLU A 152 20.03 -7.92 26.14
C GLU A 152 18.55 -7.81 25.76
N VAL A 153 17.86 -6.80 26.29
CA VAL A 153 16.48 -6.44 25.91
C VAL A 153 16.48 -5.01 25.38
N ARG A 154 16.12 -4.84 24.11
CA ARG A 154 15.97 -3.53 23.47
C ARG A 154 14.51 -3.26 23.16
N LYS A 155 13.98 -2.17 23.71
CA LYS A 155 12.64 -1.67 23.39
C LYS A 155 12.74 -0.38 22.59
N ARG A 156 11.93 -0.27 21.54
CA ARG A 156 11.83 0.96 20.74
C ARG A 156 10.38 1.26 20.39
N ASN A 157 10.02 2.54 20.49
CA ASN A 157 8.74 3.03 19.99
C ASN A 157 8.82 3.20 18.48
N VAL A 158 7.97 2.48 17.76
CA VAL A 158 7.85 2.54 16.30
C VAL A 158 6.56 3.29 15.97
N ARG A 159 6.68 4.32 15.14
CA ARG A 159 5.52 5.03 14.59
C ARG A 159 5.37 4.69 13.12
N GLN A 160 4.15 4.32 12.73
CA GLN A 160 3.79 4.18 11.33
C GLN A 160 2.84 5.30 10.93
N ARG A 161 3.22 6.03 9.88
CA ARG A 161 2.39 7.09 9.32
C ARG A 161 1.33 6.50 8.37
N PRO A 162 0.13 7.07 8.32
CA PRO A 162 -0.84 6.72 7.31
C PRO A 162 -0.32 7.05 5.92
N THR A 163 -0.65 6.16 4.99
CA THR A 163 -0.39 6.31 3.57
C THR A 163 -1.22 7.45 2.96
N ALA A 164 -0.72 8.03 1.87
CA ALA A 164 -1.42 9.09 1.16
C ALA A 164 -2.78 8.64 0.59
N PRO A 165 -3.72 9.59 0.33
CA PRO A 165 -4.91 9.35 -0.47
C PRO A 165 -4.59 8.72 -1.83
N PHE A 166 -5.59 8.10 -2.45
CA PHE A 166 -5.37 7.32 -3.67
C PHE A 166 -4.99 8.18 -4.88
N THR A 167 -4.04 7.67 -5.64
CA THR A 167 -3.85 7.96 -7.08
C THR A 167 -4.49 6.85 -7.90
N THR A 168 -4.53 6.99 -9.22
CA THR A 168 -5.00 5.93 -10.13
C THR A 168 -4.25 4.61 -9.91
N SER A 169 -2.91 4.68 -9.81
CA SER A 169 -2.07 3.49 -9.69
C SER A 169 -2.24 2.79 -8.35
N THR A 170 -2.26 3.55 -7.25
CA THR A 170 -2.41 2.99 -5.90
C THR A 170 -3.83 2.46 -5.65
N LEU A 171 -4.86 3.09 -6.23
CA LEU A 171 -6.22 2.55 -6.20
C LEU A 171 -6.31 1.19 -6.92
N GLN A 172 -5.72 1.08 -8.11
CA GLN A 172 -5.73 -0.17 -8.87
C GLN A 172 -4.98 -1.30 -8.14
N GLN A 173 -3.84 -1.00 -7.52
CA GLN A 173 -3.07 -1.97 -6.73
C GLN A 173 -3.89 -2.47 -5.53
N GLU A 174 -4.42 -1.56 -4.71
CA GLU A 174 -5.16 -1.94 -3.50
C GLU A 174 -6.50 -2.61 -3.82
N ALA A 175 -7.20 -2.19 -4.87
CA ALA A 175 -8.39 -2.89 -5.35
C ALA A 175 -8.07 -4.31 -5.86
N GLY A 176 -6.93 -4.50 -6.52
CA GLY A 176 -6.44 -5.83 -6.90
C GLY A 176 -6.14 -6.71 -5.68
N ARG A 177 -5.42 -6.18 -4.70
CA ARG A 177 -5.03 -6.91 -3.48
C ARG A 177 -6.22 -7.24 -2.59
N LYS A 178 -7.06 -6.26 -2.26
CA LYS A 178 -8.15 -6.39 -1.27
C LYS A 178 -9.47 -6.82 -1.88
N LEU A 179 -9.78 -6.38 -3.09
CA LEU A 179 -11.07 -6.62 -3.72
C LEU A 179 -11.03 -7.71 -4.80
N ARG A 180 -9.82 -8.13 -5.22
CA ARG A 180 -9.57 -9.02 -6.36
C ARG A 180 -10.10 -8.46 -7.68
N PHE A 181 -10.09 -7.13 -7.81
CA PHE A 181 -10.49 -6.45 -9.05
C PHE A 181 -9.33 -6.39 -10.05
N THR A 182 -9.63 -6.64 -11.32
CA THR A 182 -8.69 -6.28 -12.39
C THR A 182 -8.61 -4.75 -12.50
N ALA A 183 -7.50 -4.23 -13.04
CA ALA A 183 -7.36 -2.78 -13.27
C ALA A 183 -8.54 -2.23 -14.10
N GLN A 184 -9.01 -2.96 -15.11
CA GLN A 184 -10.17 -2.58 -15.91
C GLN A 184 -11.45 -2.49 -15.08
N ARG A 185 -11.74 -3.52 -14.25
CA ARG A 185 -12.94 -3.53 -13.39
C ARG A 185 -12.92 -2.37 -12.41
N THR A 186 -11.78 -2.12 -11.76
CA THR A 186 -11.60 -0.98 -10.86
C THR A 186 -11.93 0.34 -11.54
N MET A 187 -11.44 0.56 -12.76
CA MET A 187 -11.68 1.82 -13.49
C MET A 187 -13.13 1.97 -13.97
N VAL A 188 -13.81 0.88 -14.35
CA VAL A 188 -15.23 0.90 -14.72
C VAL A 188 -16.09 1.29 -13.51
N VAL A 189 -15.85 0.67 -12.35
CA VAL A 189 -16.61 0.97 -11.13
C VAL A 189 -16.31 2.38 -10.63
N ALA A 190 -15.04 2.82 -10.67
CA ALA A 190 -14.67 4.19 -10.31
C ALA A 190 -15.31 5.23 -11.24
N GLN A 191 -15.43 4.95 -12.55
CA GLN A 191 -16.14 5.83 -13.48
C GLN A 191 -17.60 6.02 -13.06
N GLN A 192 -18.30 4.94 -12.70
CA GLN A 192 -19.69 5.01 -12.23
C GLN A 192 -19.82 5.84 -10.96
N LEU A 193 -18.91 5.64 -9.99
CA LEU A 193 -18.88 6.42 -8.75
C LEU A 193 -18.60 7.91 -9.01
N TYR A 194 -17.81 8.25 -10.04
CA TYR A 194 -17.51 9.64 -10.41
C TYR A 194 -18.67 10.31 -11.17
N GLU A 195 -19.23 9.63 -12.18
CA GLU A 195 -20.30 10.16 -13.03
C GLU A 195 -21.63 10.35 -12.28
N GLY A 196 -21.83 9.53 -11.26
CA GLY A 196 -22.88 9.70 -10.27
C GLY A 196 -23.84 8.52 -10.21
N LEU A 197 -24.41 8.33 -9.03
CA LEU A 197 -25.39 7.29 -8.73
C LEU A 197 -26.59 7.94 -8.04
N ALA A 198 -27.77 7.33 -8.20
CA ALA A 198 -28.98 7.80 -7.54
C ALA A 198 -28.89 7.48 -6.03
N VAL A 199 -28.77 8.50 -5.19
CA VAL A 199 -28.64 8.37 -3.74
C VAL A 199 -29.80 9.06 -3.05
N GLY A 200 -30.72 8.26 -2.51
CA GLY A 200 -31.85 8.73 -1.72
C GLY A 200 -32.59 9.93 -2.33
N THR A 201 -32.77 10.98 -1.54
CA THR A 201 -33.41 12.24 -1.96
C THR A 201 -32.42 13.24 -2.59
N GLU A 202 -31.11 12.97 -2.57
CA GLU A 202 -30.09 13.84 -3.16
C GLU A 202 -30.05 13.75 -4.70
N GLY A 203 -30.71 12.74 -5.29
CA GLY A 203 -30.72 12.53 -6.73
C GLY A 203 -29.41 11.89 -7.22
N SER A 204 -29.01 12.20 -8.46
CA SER A 204 -27.76 11.68 -9.03
C SER A 204 -26.57 12.49 -8.54
N VAL A 205 -25.66 11.84 -7.80
CA VAL A 205 -24.51 12.51 -7.17
C VAL A 205 -23.21 11.78 -7.48
N GLY A 206 -22.18 12.52 -7.88
CA GLY A 206 -20.81 12.01 -7.97
C GLY A 206 -20.25 11.73 -6.57
N LEU A 207 -19.95 10.47 -6.27
CA LEU A 207 -19.50 10.01 -4.96
C LEU A 207 -17.99 10.17 -4.74
N ILE A 208 -17.21 10.20 -5.81
CA ILE A 208 -15.75 10.37 -5.74
C ILE A 208 -15.26 11.47 -6.68
N THR A 209 -14.06 11.98 -6.43
CA THR A 209 -13.31 12.83 -7.35
C THR A 209 -12.81 12.05 -8.56
N TYR A 210 -12.31 12.76 -9.58
CA TYR A 210 -11.88 12.19 -10.85
C TYR A 210 -10.77 11.14 -10.65
N MET A 211 -11.08 9.91 -11.06
CA MET A 211 -10.28 8.71 -10.82
C MET A 211 -9.04 8.55 -11.71
N ARG A 212 -8.77 9.49 -12.64
CA ARG A 212 -7.57 9.48 -13.49
C ARG A 212 -6.65 10.63 -13.09
N THR A 213 -5.96 10.42 -11.98
CA THR A 213 -5.05 11.37 -11.32
C THR A 213 -3.77 10.67 -10.89
N ASP A 214 -2.65 11.38 -10.96
CA ASP A 214 -1.37 11.03 -10.35
C ASP A 214 -1.10 11.84 -9.06
N SER A 215 -2.04 12.70 -8.68
CA SER A 215 -1.93 13.59 -7.53
C SER A 215 -2.39 12.92 -6.24
N VAL A 216 -1.69 13.24 -5.16
CA VAL A 216 -2.07 12.88 -3.78
C VAL A 216 -2.59 14.10 -2.99
N GLN A 217 -2.71 15.25 -3.64
CA GLN A 217 -3.18 16.48 -3.01
C GLN A 217 -4.68 16.41 -2.73
N VAL A 218 -5.13 17.06 -1.66
CA VAL A 218 -6.54 17.13 -1.29
C VAL A 218 -6.89 18.58 -0.99
N ALA A 219 -8.07 19.02 -1.43
CA ALA A 219 -8.57 20.35 -1.11
C ALA A 219 -8.62 20.58 0.42
N GLN A 220 -8.29 21.80 0.84
CA GLN A 220 -8.26 22.18 2.25
C GLN A 220 -9.62 21.96 2.93
N THR A 221 -10.72 22.22 2.22
CA THR A 221 -12.10 21.97 2.69
C THR A 221 -12.35 20.49 2.99
N ALA A 222 -11.90 19.58 2.13
CA ALA A 222 -12.03 18.14 2.34
C ALA A 222 -11.13 17.63 3.48
N VAL A 223 -9.94 18.23 3.67
CA VAL A 223 -9.08 17.95 4.84
C VAL A 223 -9.77 18.36 6.13
N GLU A 224 -10.38 19.53 6.18
CA GLU A 224 -11.12 20.03 7.35
C GLU A 224 -12.34 19.18 7.66
N GLU A 225 -13.12 18.79 6.65
CA GLU A 225 -14.27 17.89 6.82
C GLU A 225 -13.83 16.53 7.40
N ALA A 226 -12.75 15.94 6.87
CA ALA A 226 -12.20 14.70 7.39
C ALA A 226 -11.74 14.83 8.85
N ARG A 227 -11.06 15.93 9.20
CA ARG A 227 -10.61 16.20 10.57
C ARG A 227 -11.77 16.32 11.55
N GLN A 228 -12.83 17.05 11.18
CA GLN A 228 -14.05 17.15 11.98
C GLN A 228 -14.70 15.78 12.17
N TYR A 229 -14.82 15.00 11.09
CA TYR A 229 -15.39 13.66 11.13
C TYR A 229 -14.58 12.72 12.05
N ILE A 230 -13.25 12.74 11.98
CA ILE A 230 -12.36 11.97 12.87
C ILE A 230 -12.62 12.35 14.32
N GLN A 231 -12.63 13.65 14.63
CA GLN A 231 -12.84 14.11 16.00
C GLN A 231 -14.21 13.69 16.55
N GLN A 232 -15.27 13.74 15.73
CA GLN A 232 -16.63 13.37 16.13
C GLN A 232 -16.80 11.86 16.31
N LYS A 233 -16.27 11.04 15.39
CA LYS A 233 -16.53 9.59 15.37
C LYS A 233 -15.48 8.76 16.12
N TYR A 234 -14.22 9.16 16.08
CA TYR A 234 -13.09 8.41 16.67
C TYR A 234 -12.49 9.10 17.89
N GLY A 235 -12.72 10.40 18.06
CA GLY A 235 -12.22 11.17 19.21
C GLY A 235 -10.90 11.88 18.96
N LYS A 236 -10.50 12.71 19.93
CA LYS A 236 -9.36 13.64 19.80
C LYS A 236 -8.01 12.94 19.64
N GLU A 237 -7.83 11.76 20.23
CA GLU A 237 -6.58 10.99 20.16
C GLU A 237 -6.27 10.46 18.75
N TYR A 238 -7.29 10.25 17.92
CA TYR A 238 -7.14 9.84 16.52
C TYR A 238 -6.92 11.01 15.57
N LEU A 239 -7.03 12.25 16.05
CA LEU A 239 -6.85 13.46 15.26
C LEU A 239 -5.43 14.03 15.48
N PRO A 240 -4.57 14.05 14.46
CA PRO A 240 -3.27 14.71 14.55
C PRO A 240 -3.42 16.20 14.86
N GLU A 241 -2.48 16.74 15.64
CA GLU A 241 -2.46 18.16 16.01
C GLU A 241 -2.48 19.07 14.75
N LYS A 242 -1.66 18.74 13.75
CA LYS A 242 -1.60 19.44 12.46
C LYS A 242 -2.18 18.59 11.34
N SER A 243 -2.83 19.23 10.36
CA SER A 243 -3.31 18.56 9.15
C SER A 243 -2.16 17.89 8.39
N ARG A 244 -2.45 16.78 7.72
CA ARG A 244 -1.46 16.06 6.92
C ARG A 244 -1.57 16.50 5.47
N MET A 245 -0.51 17.13 4.99
CA MET A 245 -0.37 17.55 3.61
C MET A 245 0.52 16.57 2.85
N TYR A 246 -0.04 15.92 1.84
CA TYR A 246 0.69 15.04 0.94
C TYR A 246 1.02 15.80 -0.34
N LYS A 247 2.27 15.67 -0.82
CA LYS A 247 2.75 16.35 -2.03
C LYS A 247 3.18 15.33 -3.07
N THR A 248 2.76 15.55 -4.30
CA THR A 248 3.20 14.78 -5.47
C THR A 248 4.66 15.11 -5.78
N ARG A 249 5.44 14.11 -6.21
CA ARG A 249 6.88 14.29 -6.54
C ARG A 249 7.12 14.83 -7.95
N SER A 250 6.23 14.55 -8.90
CA SER A 250 6.28 15.11 -10.25
C SER A 250 5.78 16.56 -10.24
N LYS A 251 6.48 17.43 -10.97
CA LYS A 251 6.13 18.82 -11.30
C LYS A 251 5.61 18.89 -12.74
N SER A 252 4.46 18.29 -13.04
CA SER A 252 3.83 18.53 -14.35
C SER A 252 2.72 19.55 -14.15
N ALA A 253 2.79 20.68 -14.84
CA ALA A 253 1.91 21.85 -14.67
C ALA A 253 0.40 21.61 -14.96
N GLN A 254 -0.04 20.36 -15.08
CA GLN A 254 -1.45 19.94 -15.11
C GLN A 254 -2.00 19.62 -13.70
N GLU A 255 -1.23 19.89 -12.64
CA GLU A 255 -1.48 19.68 -11.20
C GLU A 255 -2.69 20.45 -10.59
N ALA A 256 -3.80 20.55 -11.31
CA ALA A 256 -5.09 20.94 -10.72
C ALA A 256 -5.91 19.71 -10.26
N HIS A 257 -5.34 18.50 -10.35
CA HIS A 257 -6.05 17.29 -9.96
C HIS A 257 -5.88 16.99 -8.47
N GLU A 258 -7.00 16.73 -7.81
CA GLU A 258 -7.01 16.13 -6.48
C GLU A 258 -6.74 14.63 -6.53
N ALA A 259 -6.41 14.06 -5.38
CA ALA A 259 -6.42 12.63 -5.15
C ALA A 259 -7.83 12.05 -5.36
N ILE A 260 -7.89 10.74 -5.57
CA ILE A 260 -9.14 9.99 -5.56
C ILE A 260 -9.63 9.87 -4.11
N ARG A 261 -10.70 10.60 -3.80
CA ARG A 261 -11.34 10.67 -2.48
C ARG A 261 -12.86 10.73 -2.63
N PRO A 262 -13.63 10.48 -1.57
CA PRO A 262 -15.04 10.85 -1.57
C PRO A 262 -15.23 12.34 -1.82
N THR A 263 -16.31 12.71 -2.51
CA THR A 263 -16.73 14.11 -2.65
C THR A 263 -17.17 14.71 -1.31
N SER A 264 -17.62 13.88 -0.36
CA SER A 264 -17.75 14.23 1.05
C SER A 264 -17.48 13.00 1.91
N ILE A 265 -16.75 13.17 3.00
CA ILE A 265 -16.44 12.13 3.98
C ILE A 265 -17.65 11.78 4.84
N ARG A 266 -18.67 12.67 4.90
CA ARG A 266 -19.90 12.46 5.67
C ARG A 266 -20.81 11.41 5.04
N ARG A 267 -20.61 11.10 3.75
CA ARG A 267 -21.23 9.98 3.07
C ARG A 267 -20.58 8.68 3.54
N ASP A 268 -20.89 8.30 4.78
CA ASP A 268 -20.39 7.07 5.38
C ASP A 268 -20.80 5.86 4.51
N PRO A 269 -19.91 4.89 4.25
CA PRO A 269 -20.24 3.79 3.35
C PRO A 269 -21.51 3.02 3.74
N ASP A 270 -21.77 2.81 5.03
CA ASP A 270 -22.94 2.07 5.48
C ASP A 270 -24.24 2.79 5.13
N SER A 271 -24.22 4.13 5.13
CA SER A 271 -25.36 4.95 4.69
C SER A 271 -25.62 4.85 3.19
N LEU A 272 -24.59 4.58 2.38
CA LEU A 272 -24.71 4.43 0.93
C LEU A 272 -25.05 3.01 0.48
N LYS A 273 -24.85 2.01 1.34
CA LYS A 273 -25.02 0.59 1.01
C LYS A 273 -26.35 0.24 0.31
N PRO A 274 -27.52 0.81 0.67
CA PRO A 274 -28.77 0.54 -0.02
C PRO A 274 -28.83 1.03 -1.48
N TYR A 275 -27.99 1.99 -1.85
CA TYR A 275 -27.99 2.65 -3.16
C TYR A 275 -26.89 2.14 -4.10
N LEU A 276 -25.96 1.33 -3.58
CA LEU A 276 -24.79 0.85 -4.31
C LEU A 276 -24.91 -0.65 -4.57
N ASN A 277 -24.48 -1.09 -5.74
CA ASN A 277 -24.21 -2.51 -5.92
C ASN A 277 -22.94 -2.92 -5.13
N ASN A 278 -22.72 -4.23 -4.98
CA ASN A 278 -21.63 -4.75 -4.16
C ASN A 278 -20.24 -4.23 -4.58
N ASP A 279 -19.97 -4.12 -5.89
CA ASP A 279 -18.67 -3.66 -6.36
C ASP A 279 -18.46 -2.17 -6.09
N GLN A 280 -19.49 -1.36 -6.33
CA GLN A 280 -19.51 0.07 -6.05
C GLN A 280 -19.32 0.33 -4.55
N PHE A 281 -20.07 -0.38 -3.70
CA PHE A 281 -19.93 -0.29 -2.26
C PHE A 281 -18.51 -0.63 -1.81
N ARG A 282 -17.97 -1.78 -2.26
CA ARG A 282 -16.62 -2.22 -1.86
C ARG A 282 -15.52 -1.24 -2.31
N LEU A 283 -15.60 -0.72 -3.54
CA LEU A 283 -14.61 0.23 -4.02
C LEU A 283 -14.75 1.60 -3.34
N TYR A 284 -15.99 2.07 -3.13
CA TYR A 284 -16.26 3.30 -2.40
C TYR A 284 -15.75 3.22 -0.96
N SER A 285 -16.06 2.14 -0.23
CA SER A 285 -15.57 1.91 1.13
C SER A 285 -14.05 1.92 1.20
N LEU A 286 -13.37 1.34 0.19
CA LEU A 286 -11.91 1.37 0.11
C LEU A 286 -11.37 2.80 -0.05
N ILE A 287 -11.94 3.57 -0.98
CA ILE A 287 -11.56 4.97 -1.25
C ILE A 287 -11.82 5.84 -0.01
N TRP A 288 -12.99 5.67 0.62
CA TRP A 288 -13.41 6.39 1.81
C TRP A 288 -12.47 6.11 2.99
N ALA A 289 -12.19 4.83 3.26
CA ALA A 289 -11.30 4.44 4.36
C ALA A 289 -9.88 4.97 4.15
N ARG A 290 -9.34 4.91 2.92
CA ARG A 290 -8.00 5.44 2.61
C ARG A 290 -7.93 6.95 2.79
N MET A 291 -8.95 7.69 2.35
CA MET A 291 -9.02 9.14 2.53
C MET A 291 -9.06 9.50 4.02
N LEU A 292 -9.96 8.89 4.79
CA LEU A 292 -10.11 9.20 6.22
C LEU A 292 -8.84 8.84 6.99
N ALA A 293 -8.31 7.64 6.79
CA ALA A 293 -7.08 7.17 7.42
C ALA A 293 -5.88 8.08 7.11
N SER A 294 -5.81 8.66 5.90
CA SER A 294 -4.74 9.61 5.53
C SER A 294 -4.67 10.84 6.43
N GLN A 295 -5.75 11.19 7.13
CA GLN A 295 -5.82 12.33 8.04
C GLN A 295 -5.81 11.93 9.53
N MET A 296 -5.73 10.63 9.85
CA MET A 296 -5.71 10.12 11.23
C MET A 296 -4.29 10.13 11.85
N ALA A 297 -4.23 9.91 13.16
CA ALA A 297 -3.00 9.77 13.94
C ALA A 297 -2.14 8.57 13.50
N ASP A 298 -0.84 8.65 13.76
CA ASP A 298 0.10 7.56 13.49
C ASP A 298 -0.30 6.33 14.34
N ALA A 299 -0.13 5.13 13.77
CA ALA A 299 -0.14 3.91 14.57
C ALA A 299 1.17 3.85 15.36
N GLN A 300 1.09 3.41 16.62
CA GLN A 300 2.25 3.31 17.51
C GLN A 300 2.36 1.88 18.04
N SER A 301 3.56 1.32 17.94
CA SER A 301 3.90 0.00 18.46
C SER A 301 5.17 0.06 19.30
N GLU A 302 5.26 -0.78 20.32
CA GLU A 302 6.50 -1.05 21.03
C GLU A 302 7.13 -2.30 20.41
N ALA A 303 8.24 -2.12 19.70
CA ALA A 303 9.02 -3.23 19.17
C ALA A 303 10.07 -3.64 20.21
N THR A 304 10.09 -4.94 20.55
CA THR A 304 11.05 -5.54 21.47
C THR A 304 11.96 -6.48 20.70
N THR A 305 13.27 -6.30 20.84
CA THR A 305 14.29 -7.24 20.39
C THR A 305 15.00 -7.80 21.61
N VAL A 306 15.07 -9.12 21.69
CA VAL A 306 15.71 -9.83 22.79
C VAL A 306 16.83 -10.67 22.21
N ASP A 307 18.03 -10.44 22.70
CA ASP A 307 19.23 -11.21 22.39
C ASP A 307 19.49 -12.15 23.58
N ILE A 308 19.53 -13.46 23.29
CA ILE A 308 19.57 -14.54 24.27
C ILE A 308 20.89 -15.26 24.09
N ASP A 309 21.68 -15.31 25.14
CA ASP A 309 22.98 -15.96 25.15
C ASP A 309 22.78 -17.44 25.50
N ALA A 310 23.21 -18.31 24.60
CA ALA A 310 23.27 -19.76 24.77
C ALA A 310 24.74 -20.16 24.98
N SER A 311 25.11 -20.46 26.23
CA SER A 311 26.47 -20.80 26.61
C SER A 311 26.68 -22.32 26.57
N CYS A 312 27.55 -22.78 25.69
CA CYS A 312 27.86 -24.20 25.50
C CYS A 312 29.08 -24.60 26.33
N ALA A 313 28.89 -25.54 27.27
CA ALA A 313 29.95 -25.96 28.20
C ALA A 313 31.12 -26.67 27.48
N GLN A 314 30.82 -27.47 26.46
CA GLN A 314 31.82 -28.32 25.77
C GLN A 314 32.79 -27.51 24.91
N SER A 315 32.29 -26.52 24.16
CA SER A 315 33.09 -25.71 23.23
C SER A 315 33.60 -24.40 23.82
N GLN A 316 33.08 -24.01 24.99
CA GLN A 316 33.26 -22.68 25.60
C GLN A 316 32.81 -21.53 24.68
N GLN A 317 31.95 -21.81 23.69
CA GLN A 317 31.35 -20.78 22.85
C GLN A 317 30.02 -20.29 23.43
N THR A 318 29.74 -19.01 23.24
CA THR A 318 28.42 -18.44 23.49
C THR A 318 27.77 -18.07 22.16
N TYR A 319 26.68 -18.73 21.83
CA TYR A 319 25.83 -18.38 20.70
C TYR A 319 24.81 -17.33 21.12
N ASN A 320 24.38 -16.52 20.17
CA ASN A 320 23.37 -15.50 20.37
C ASN A 320 22.14 -15.84 19.52
N PHE A 321 21.02 -16.04 20.20
CA PHE A 321 19.70 -16.19 19.61
C PHE A 321 18.96 -14.87 19.68
N ARG A 322 18.15 -14.59 18.66
CA ARG A 322 17.36 -13.36 18.59
C ARG A 322 15.88 -13.67 18.50
N ALA A 323 15.11 -13.07 19.40
CA ALA A 323 13.66 -13.01 19.33
C ALA A 323 13.21 -11.56 19.08
N THR A 324 12.20 -11.38 18.25
CA THR A 324 11.59 -10.05 18.02
C THR A 324 10.09 -10.13 18.20
N GLY A 325 9.53 -9.21 18.99
CA GLY A 325 8.10 -9.02 19.16
C GLY A 325 7.70 -7.59 18.88
N SER A 326 6.42 -7.38 18.62
CA SER A 326 5.83 -6.05 18.48
C SER A 326 4.48 -6.04 19.16
N VAL A 327 4.22 -5.02 19.97
CA VAL A 327 2.92 -4.82 20.62
C VAL A 327 2.33 -3.52 20.10
N LEU A 328 1.12 -3.58 19.54
CA LEU A 328 0.38 -2.39 19.14
C LEU A 328 -0.06 -1.62 20.40
N VAL A 329 0.50 -0.44 20.60
CA VAL A 329 0.20 0.44 21.74
C VAL A 329 -0.98 1.35 21.41
N PHE A 330 -1.03 1.84 20.17
CA PHE A 330 -2.11 2.69 19.68
C PHE A 330 -2.37 2.41 18.19
N PRO A 331 -3.59 2.02 17.80
CA PRO A 331 -3.88 1.65 16.41
C PRO A 331 -3.85 2.84 15.45
N GLY A 332 -4.20 4.05 15.91
CA GLY A 332 -4.25 5.24 15.05
C GLY A 332 -5.06 4.99 13.76
N PHE A 333 -4.50 5.33 12.60
CA PHE A 333 -5.16 5.10 11.31
C PHE A 333 -5.48 3.62 11.00
N ARG A 334 -4.79 2.65 11.63
CA ARG A 334 -4.99 1.22 11.38
C ARG A 334 -6.35 0.70 11.83
N THR A 335 -7.06 1.42 12.71
CA THR A 335 -8.45 1.13 13.05
C THR A 335 -9.36 1.12 11.81
N LEU A 336 -8.96 1.84 10.77
CA LEU A 336 -9.74 2.06 9.56
C LEU A 336 -9.13 1.43 8.31
N TYR A 337 -7.80 1.52 8.18
CA TYR A 337 -7.12 1.12 6.95
C TYR A 337 -5.71 0.62 7.21
N LEU A 338 -5.39 -0.54 6.65
CA LEU A 338 -4.02 -1.04 6.51
C LEU A 338 -3.76 -1.37 5.05
N GLU A 339 -2.67 -0.87 4.47
CA GLU A 339 -2.26 -1.18 3.10
C GLU A 339 -1.84 -2.66 2.99
N SER A 340 -2.31 -3.35 1.96
CA SER A 340 -1.92 -4.74 1.74
C SER A 340 -0.52 -4.79 1.11
N ARG A 341 0.36 -5.67 1.62
CA ARG A 341 1.67 -5.97 1.03
C ARG A 341 1.57 -7.23 0.16
N ASP A 342 2.34 -7.29 -0.92
CA ASP A 342 2.32 -8.44 -1.86
C ASP A 342 2.97 -9.70 -1.25
N ASP A 343 4.07 -9.55 -0.49
CA ASP A 343 4.87 -10.66 0.06
C ASP A 343 5.31 -10.39 1.52
N ALA A 344 4.37 -10.25 2.45
CA ALA A 344 4.71 -10.19 3.87
C ALA A 344 3.73 -10.99 4.73
N GLU A 345 4.25 -11.83 5.62
CA GLU A 345 3.59 -12.13 6.89
C GLU A 345 3.22 -10.80 7.53
N ASP A 346 1.95 -10.65 7.91
CA ASP A 346 1.40 -9.43 8.50
C ASP A 346 2.38 -8.92 9.59
N ASP A 347 2.68 -7.62 9.64
CA ASP A 347 3.52 -7.09 10.75
C ASP A 347 2.84 -7.35 12.12
N ASP A 348 1.53 -7.63 12.11
CA ASP A 348 0.70 -8.05 13.24
C ASP A 348 0.85 -9.54 13.60
N ALA A 349 1.51 -10.36 12.75
CA ALA A 349 1.85 -11.75 13.03
C ALA A 349 3.08 -11.90 13.95
N LYS A 350 3.78 -10.80 14.26
CA LYS A 350 4.83 -10.79 15.29
C LYS A 350 4.19 -10.93 16.66
N LYS A 351 4.10 -12.17 17.16
CA LYS A 351 3.61 -12.49 18.50
C LYS A 351 4.29 -11.61 19.55
N SER A 352 3.50 -11.16 20.54
CA SER A 352 4.04 -10.48 21.70
C SER A 352 5.03 -11.40 22.41
N LEU A 353 6.22 -10.89 22.71
CA LEU A 353 7.14 -11.59 23.60
C LEU A 353 6.64 -11.45 25.05
N PRO A 354 6.90 -12.44 25.92
CA PRO A 354 6.67 -12.26 27.34
C PRO A 354 7.58 -11.14 27.89
N PRO A 355 7.22 -10.51 29.03
CA PRO A 355 8.14 -9.61 29.72
C PRO A 355 9.41 -10.36 30.12
N LEU A 356 10.55 -9.91 29.60
CA LEU A 356 11.90 -10.45 29.84
C LEU A 356 12.79 -9.35 30.45
N GLN A 357 13.72 -9.75 31.30
CA GLN A 357 14.75 -8.89 31.91
C GLN A 357 16.11 -9.53 31.69
N VAL A 358 17.17 -8.73 31.69
CA VAL A 358 18.56 -9.22 31.56
C VAL A 358 18.91 -10.08 32.77
N GLY A 359 19.61 -11.18 32.52
CA GLY A 359 19.85 -12.28 33.47
C GLY A 359 18.94 -13.47 33.19
#